data_AF-A0A847XIT7-F1
#
_entry.id   AF-A0A847XIT7-F1
#
_cell.length_a   1.000
_cell.length_b   1.000
_cell.length_c   1.000
_cell.angle_alpha   90.00
_cell.angle_beta   90.00
_cell.angle_gamma   90.00
#
_symmetry.space_group_name_H-M   'P 1'
#
loop_
_entity.id
_entity.type
_entity.pdbx_description
1 polymer ?
#
loop_
_entity_poly.entity_id
_entity_poly.type
_entity_poly.pdbx_seq_one_letter_code
_entity_poly.pdbx_strand_id
1 'polypeptide(L)'
;MSSNKKPEVMSPIKNWASLEACKDYADAVYFGVSDLSLRARTNSLSLEDIPKFASKCHSYGLKAYMTINSVIYNNNLKKAEILVKKAKQGNVDAIIVWDLAVIEIAKKEKMPFFISTQANVS
;
A
#
# COMPACT_ATOMS: atom_id res chain seq x y z
N MET A 1 13.21 9.68 -24.22
CA MET A 1 11.84 10.15 -23.90
C MET A 1 10.96 9.67 -25.05
N SER A 2 10.00 8.78 -24.93
CA SER A 2 9.38 8.10 -23.78
C SER A 2 8.91 6.76 -24.36
N SER A 3 9.35 5.62 -23.81
CA SER A 3 8.61 4.38 -24.05
C SER A 3 7.20 4.66 -23.55
N ASN A 4 6.17 4.58 -24.39
CA ASN A 4 4.77 4.68 -23.98
C ASN A 4 4.49 3.55 -22.99
N LYS A 5 4.84 3.76 -21.72
CA LYS A 5 4.47 2.87 -20.63
C LYS A 5 2.98 3.07 -20.47
N LYS A 6 2.23 2.07 -20.92
CA LYS A 6 0.80 1.96 -20.65
C LYS A 6 0.58 2.26 -19.15
N PRO A 7 -0.32 3.20 -18.81
CA PRO A 7 -0.66 3.46 -17.41
C PRO A 7 -1.14 2.18 -16.72
N GLU A 8 -0.81 2.07 -15.43
CA GLU A 8 -1.28 0.98 -14.58
C GLU A 8 -2.67 1.33 -14.03
N VAL A 9 -3.66 0.47 -14.25
CA VAL A 9 -5.00 0.61 -13.69
C VAL A 9 -5.01 0.01 -12.30
N MET A 10 -5.28 0.83 -11.29
CA MET A 10 -5.21 0.41 -9.90
C MET A 10 -6.60 0.46 -9.23
N SER A 11 -7.01 -0.65 -8.59
CA SER A 11 -8.31 -0.77 -7.94
C SER A 11 -8.24 -0.65 -6.40
N PRO A 12 -9.18 0.06 -5.75
CA PRO A 12 -9.29 0.10 -4.29
C PRO A 12 -9.84 -1.19 -3.69
N ILE A 13 -9.13 -1.78 -2.73
CA ILE A 13 -9.58 -3.03 -2.08
C ILE A 13 -9.93 -2.82 -0.61
N LYS A 14 -11.11 -3.34 -0.25
CA LYS A 14 -11.67 -3.31 1.10
C LYS A 14 -11.59 -4.67 1.79
N ASN A 15 -11.83 -5.73 1.04
CA ASN A 15 -11.90 -7.10 1.52
C ASN A 15 -11.62 -8.10 0.38
N TRP A 16 -11.61 -9.40 0.72
CA TRP A 16 -11.41 -10.49 -0.24
C TRP A 16 -12.42 -10.49 -1.40
N ALA A 17 -13.69 -10.16 -1.15
CA ALA A 17 -14.70 -10.12 -2.20
C ALA A 17 -14.40 -9.02 -3.24
N SER A 18 -13.94 -7.84 -2.80
CA SER A 18 -13.52 -6.78 -3.73
C SER A 18 -12.25 -7.15 -4.53
N LEU A 19 -11.35 -7.95 -3.94
CA LEU A 19 -10.19 -8.50 -4.68
C LEU A 19 -10.65 -9.47 -5.77
N GLU A 20 -11.56 -10.39 -5.44
CA GLU A 20 -12.11 -11.33 -6.42
C GLU A 20 -12.84 -10.63 -7.57
N ALA A 21 -13.55 -9.54 -7.28
CA ALA A 21 -14.29 -8.78 -8.29
C ALA A 21 -13.38 -8.02 -9.26
N CYS A 22 -12.19 -7.58 -8.84
CA CYS A 22 -11.32 -6.73 -9.67
C CYS A 22 -10.25 -7.48 -10.46
N LYS A 23 -10.09 -8.79 -10.24
CA LYS A 23 -8.91 -9.54 -10.69
C LYS A 23 -8.63 -9.50 -12.18
N ASP A 24 -9.67 -9.43 -13.01
CA ASP A 24 -9.55 -9.39 -14.48
C ASP A 24 -9.59 -7.96 -15.05
N TYR A 25 -9.69 -6.94 -14.19
CA TYR A 25 -9.97 -5.55 -14.59
C TYR A 25 -8.94 -4.52 -14.10
N ALA A 26 -7.91 -4.96 -13.39
CA ALA A 26 -6.87 -4.10 -12.85
C ALA A 26 -5.47 -4.69 -13.08
N ASP A 27 -4.45 -3.83 -13.07
CA ASP A 27 -3.04 -4.22 -13.09
C ASP A 27 -2.46 -4.25 -11.66
N ALA A 28 -3.05 -3.48 -10.75
CA ALA A 28 -2.65 -3.39 -9.35
C ALA A 28 -3.84 -3.11 -8.43
N VAL A 29 -3.61 -3.29 -7.13
CA VAL A 29 -4.57 -2.97 -6.08
C VAL A 29 -3.93 -2.14 -4.99
N TYR A 30 -4.73 -1.31 -4.33
CA TYR A 30 -4.31 -0.67 -3.09
C TYR A 30 -5.25 -0.90 -1.92
N PHE A 31 -4.65 -1.07 -0.75
CA PHE A 31 -5.35 -1.45 0.48
C PHE A 31 -4.72 -0.84 1.73
N GLY A 32 -5.47 -0.82 2.82
CA GLY A 32 -5.02 -0.40 4.15
C GLY A 32 -5.33 -1.47 5.20
N VAL A 33 -4.47 -1.59 6.21
CA VAL A 33 -4.52 -2.61 7.28
C VAL A 33 -4.39 -2.03 8.71
N SER A 34 -4.29 -0.71 8.83
CA SER A 34 -4.07 0.00 10.11
C SER A 34 -4.72 1.38 10.07
N ASP A 35 -5.09 1.90 11.22
CA ASP A 35 -5.38 3.33 11.48
C ASP A 35 -4.40 4.36 10.88
N LEU A 36 -3.16 3.97 10.56
CA LEU A 36 -2.22 4.81 9.80
C LEU A 36 -2.50 4.85 8.29
N SER A 37 -3.58 4.19 7.86
CA SER A 37 -4.18 4.28 6.55
C SER A 37 -5.57 4.90 6.64
N LEU A 38 -5.81 5.92 5.83
CA LEU A 38 -7.16 6.45 5.65
C LEU A 38 -8.08 5.47 4.93
N ARG A 39 -7.51 4.45 4.26
CA ARG A 39 -8.25 3.38 3.60
C ARG A 39 -8.65 2.25 4.55
N ALA A 40 -8.00 2.09 5.70
CA ALA A 40 -8.27 0.96 6.59
C ALA A 40 -9.59 1.06 7.37
N ARG A 41 -10.21 2.25 7.50
CA ARG A 41 -11.39 2.46 8.36
C ARG A 41 -12.59 1.57 8.03
N THR A 42 -12.65 1.03 6.81
CA THR A 42 -13.74 0.14 6.39
C THR A 42 -13.24 -1.24 5.99
N ASN A 43 -11.93 -1.48 6.05
CA ASN A 43 -11.32 -2.70 5.54
C ASN A 43 -11.41 -3.83 6.56
N SER A 44 -11.60 -5.05 6.07
CA SER A 44 -11.57 -6.27 6.89
C SER A 44 -10.20 -6.95 6.89
N LEU A 45 -9.15 -6.25 6.44
CA LEU A 45 -7.79 -6.78 6.32
C LEU A 45 -6.96 -6.35 7.53
N SER A 46 -6.35 -7.31 8.21
CA SER A 46 -5.45 -7.04 9.33
C SER A 46 -3.98 -7.05 8.89
N LEU A 47 -3.09 -6.69 9.82
CA LEU A 47 -1.64 -6.78 9.65
C LEU A 47 -1.14 -8.21 9.39
N GLU A 48 -1.87 -9.19 9.90
CA GLU A 48 -1.55 -10.62 9.78
C GLU A 48 -1.88 -11.13 8.38
N ASP A 49 -2.89 -10.53 7.74
CA ASP A 49 -3.35 -10.92 6.41
C ASP A 49 -2.39 -10.49 5.30
N ILE A 50 -1.48 -9.53 5.54
CA ILE A 50 -0.62 -8.93 4.51
C ILE A 50 0.06 -9.98 3.63
N PRO A 51 0.77 -11.00 4.16
CA PRO A 51 1.50 -11.95 3.31
C PRO A 51 0.55 -12.79 2.46
N LYS A 52 -0.58 -13.22 3.04
CA LYS A 52 -1.60 -14.02 2.35
C LYS A 52 -2.29 -13.19 1.27
N PHE A 53 -2.58 -11.93 1.57
CA PHE A 53 -3.26 -11.01 0.67
C PHE A 53 -2.36 -10.64 -0.52
N ALA A 54 -1.10 -10.28 -0.28
CA ALA A 54 -0.14 -9.99 -1.35
C ALA A 54 0.07 -11.21 -2.25
N SER A 55 0.28 -12.40 -1.66
CA SER A 55 0.40 -13.64 -2.43
C SER A 55 -0.83 -13.92 -3.30
N LYS A 56 -2.04 -13.65 -2.79
CA LYS A 56 -3.27 -13.80 -3.57
C LYS A 56 -3.32 -12.81 -4.74
N CYS A 57 -2.97 -11.55 -4.52
CA CYS A 57 -2.89 -10.55 -5.60
C CYS A 57 -1.92 -11.02 -6.70
N HIS A 58 -0.73 -11.46 -6.31
CA HIS A 58 0.28 -11.96 -7.25
C HIS A 58 -0.19 -13.19 -8.02
N SER A 59 -0.98 -14.08 -7.40
CA SER A 59 -1.58 -15.23 -8.10
C SER A 59 -2.57 -14.82 -9.20
N TYR A 60 -3.09 -13.60 -9.14
CA TYR A 60 -3.93 -12.98 -10.17
C TYR A 60 -3.16 -12.07 -11.12
N GLY A 61 -1.82 -12.01 -11.00
CA GLY A 61 -0.99 -11.09 -11.79
C GLY A 61 -1.11 -9.63 -11.36
N LEU A 62 -1.75 -9.35 -10.21
CA LEU A 62 -1.93 -8.00 -9.67
C LEU A 62 -0.78 -7.63 -8.76
N LYS A 63 -0.30 -6.38 -8.84
CA LYS A 63 0.57 -5.82 -7.80
C LYS A 63 -0.22 -5.37 -6.58
N ALA A 64 0.37 -5.49 -5.41
CA ALA A 64 -0.24 -5.14 -4.13
C ALA A 64 0.44 -3.91 -3.53
N TYR A 65 -0.31 -2.81 -3.36
CA TYR A 65 0.20 -1.58 -2.76
C TYR A 65 -0.49 -1.25 -1.43
N MET A 66 0.30 -1.00 -0.40
CA MET A 66 -0.25 -0.71 0.93
C MET A 66 -0.19 0.78 1.25
N THR A 67 -1.30 1.37 1.66
CA THR A 67 -1.33 2.78 2.06
C THR A 67 -0.83 2.96 3.50
N ILE A 68 0.05 3.94 3.73
CA ILE A 68 0.42 4.48 5.05
C ILE A 68 0.37 6.00 4.94
N ASN A 69 -0.85 6.54 4.87
CA ASN A 69 -1.14 7.90 4.41
C ASN A 69 -1.97 8.73 5.40
N SER A 70 -2.08 8.29 6.65
CA SER A 70 -2.52 9.15 7.75
C SER A 70 -1.39 10.09 8.18
N VAL A 71 -1.75 11.18 8.88
CA VAL A 71 -0.77 12.06 9.56
C VAL A 71 0.00 11.25 10.61
N ILE A 72 1.31 11.40 10.68
CA ILE A 72 2.13 10.74 11.70
C ILE A 72 2.43 11.68 12.85
N TYR A 73 1.99 11.29 14.04
CA TYR A 73 2.38 11.93 15.30
C TYR A 73 3.53 11.16 15.96
N ASN A 74 4.24 11.79 16.89
CA ASN A 74 5.42 11.20 17.56
C ASN A 74 5.14 9.81 18.19
N ASN A 75 3.95 9.64 18.78
CA ASN A 75 3.52 8.36 19.37
C ASN A 75 3.25 7.26 18.31
N ASN A 76 3.13 7.61 17.03
CA ASN A 76 2.88 6.70 15.93
C ASN A 76 4.12 6.37 15.09
N LEU A 77 5.27 7.01 15.32
CA LEU A 77 6.50 6.76 14.56
C LEU A 77 6.95 5.29 14.60
N LYS A 78 7.01 4.69 15.81
CA LYS A 78 7.36 3.26 15.97
C LYS A 78 6.39 2.36 15.22
N LYS A 79 5.10 2.73 15.20
CA LYS A 79 4.07 1.98 14.50
C LYS A 79 4.27 2.07 12.99
N ALA A 80 4.56 3.26 12.45
CA ALA A 80 4.89 3.43 11.04
C ALA A 80 6.10 2.58 10.62
N GLU A 81 7.16 2.54 11.44
CA GLU A 81 8.33 1.69 11.19
C GLU A 81 7.96 0.20 11.13
N ILE A 82 7.13 -0.27 12.07
CA ILE A 82 6.63 -1.65 12.07
C ILE A 82 5.81 -1.92 10.80
N LEU A 83 4.91 -1.01 10.40
CA LEU A 83 4.09 -1.19 9.20
C LEU A 83 4.94 -1.29 7.93
N VAL A 84 5.93 -0.42 7.76
CA VAL A 84 6.83 -0.46 6.59
C VAL A 84 7.60 -1.78 6.55
N LYS A 85 8.14 -2.23 7.69
CA LYS A 85 8.83 -3.53 7.78
C LYS A 85 7.89 -4.70 7.47
N LYS A 86 6.65 -4.65 7.97
CA LYS A 86 5.63 -5.68 7.71
C LYS A 86 5.18 -5.70 6.25
N ALA A 87 5.03 -4.55 5.61
CA ALA A 87 4.75 -4.46 4.18
C ALA A 87 5.85 -5.17 3.37
N LYS A 88 7.11 -4.84 3.67
CA LYS A 88 8.27 -5.47 3.02
C LYS A 88 8.34 -6.97 3.26
N GLN A 89 8.19 -7.42 4.51
CA GLN A 89 8.20 -8.84 4.87
C GLN A 89 7.04 -9.61 4.23
N GLY A 90 5.90 -8.95 4.03
CA GLY A 90 4.72 -9.54 3.40
C GLY A 90 4.72 -9.47 1.87
N ASN A 91 5.84 -9.10 1.24
CA ASN A 91 5.97 -8.95 -0.22
C ASN A 91 4.97 -7.96 -0.84
N VAL A 92 4.66 -6.87 -0.13
CA VAL A 92 3.95 -5.73 -0.74
C VAL A 92 4.90 -5.08 -1.76
N ASP A 93 4.39 -4.78 -2.96
CA ASP A 93 5.21 -4.26 -4.05
C ASP A 93 5.64 -2.80 -3.83
N ALA A 94 4.77 -1.99 -3.24
CA ALA A 94 5.04 -0.61 -2.88
C ALA A 94 4.11 -0.10 -1.78
N ILE A 95 4.51 0.98 -1.08
CA ILE A 95 3.62 1.71 -0.17
C ILE A 95 3.21 3.07 -0.73
N ILE A 96 2.01 3.54 -0.38
CA ILE A 96 1.51 4.86 -0.76
C ILE A 96 1.55 5.77 0.46
N VAL A 97 2.38 6.81 0.42
CA VAL A 97 2.77 7.64 1.57
C VAL A 97 2.81 9.12 1.21
N TRP A 98 2.75 10.02 2.20
CA TRP A 98 3.00 11.45 1.98
C TRP A 98 3.80 12.09 3.12
N ASP A 99 3.68 11.55 4.33
CA ASP A 99 4.41 12.03 5.49
C ASP A 99 5.93 11.76 5.35
N LEU A 100 6.72 12.80 5.58
CA LEU A 100 8.18 12.76 5.42
C LEU A 100 8.84 11.72 6.32
N ALA A 101 8.33 11.50 7.54
CA ALA A 101 8.91 10.50 8.43
C ALA A 101 8.72 9.09 7.85
N VAL A 102 7.56 8.80 7.25
CA VAL A 102 7.30 7.51 6.60
C VAL A 102 8.15 7.35 5.34
N ILE A 103 8.35 8.42 4.57
CA ILE A 103 9.23 8.41 3.40
C ILE A 103 10.67 8.07 3.79
N GLU A 104 11.20 8.68 4.86
CA GLU A 104 12.54 8.39 5.35
C GLU A 104 12.68 6.95 5.87
N ILE A 105 11.66 6.45 6.57
CA ILE A 105 11.59 5.03 6.98
C ILE A 105 11.58 4.13 5.74
N ALA A 106 10.78 4.44 4.71
CA ALA A 106 10.68 3.65 3.49
C ALA A 106 12.04 3.58 2.75
N LYS A 107 12.75 4.71 2.65
CA LYS A 107 14.11 4.76 2.08
C LYS A 107 15.08 3.89 2.88
N LYS A 108 15.10 4.03 4.22
CA LYS A 108 15.95 3.24 5.12
C LYS A 108 15.71 1.74 4.95
N GLU A 109 14.45 1.35 4.90
CA GLU A 109 14.04 -0.06 4.74
C GLU A 109 14.10 -0.53 3.29
N LYS A 110 14.51 0.31 2.32
CA LYS A 110 14.48 0.01 0.87
C LYS A 110 13.11 -0.51 0.41
N MET A 111 12.05 0.07 0.95
CA MET A 111 10.67 -0.23 0.55
C MET A 111 10.27 0.72 -0.59
N PRO A 112 9.93 0.21 -1.78
CA PRO A 112 9.41 1.06 -2.86
C PRO A 112 8.17 1.82 -2.40
N PHE A 113 8.02 3.07 -2.85
CA PHE A 113 6.88 3.90 -2.48
C PHE A 113 6.43 4.85 -3.59
N PHE A 114 5.16 5.22 -3.52
CA PHE A 114 4.55 6.30 -4.30
C PHE A 114 4.16 7.45 -3.37
N ILE A 115 4.23 8.67 -3.90
CA ILE A 115 3.72 9.85 -3.20
C ILE A 115 2.20 9.90 -3.38
N SER A 116 1.46 9.92 -2.27
CA SER A 116 0.02 10.09 -2.25
C SER A 116 -0.35 11.48 -2.77
N THR A 117 -1.47 11.58 -3.50
CA THR A 117 -2.02 12.85 -3.98
C THR A 117 -2.29 13.85 -2.85
N GLN A 118 -2.45 13.36 -1.61
CA GLN A 118 -2.56 14.19 -0.40
C GLN A 118 -1.35 15.10 -0.16
N ALA A 119 -0.17 14.78 -0.71
CA ALA A 119 1.01 15.61 -0.57
C ALA A 119 0.84 17.00 -1.21
N ASN A 120 -0.06 17.13 -2.21
CA ASN A 120 -0.34 18.38 -2.91
C ASN A 120 0.93 19.10 -3.40
N VAL A 121 1.80 18.37 -4.10
CA VAL A 121 3.08 18.86 -4.65
C VAL A 121 2.96 18.98 -6.18
N SER A 122 3.45 20.08 -6.75
CA SER A 122 3.46 20.41 -8.19
C SER A 122 4.86 20.46 -8.77
#